data_AF-A0A4D4MLH8-F1
#
_entry.id   AF-A0A4D4MLH8-F1
#
_cell.length_a   1.000
_cell.length_b   1.000
_cell.length_c   1.000
_cell.angle_alpha   90.00
_cell.angle_beta   90.00
_cell.angle_gamma   90.00
#
_symmetry.space_group_name_H-M   'P 1'
#
loop_
_entity.id
_entity.type
_entity.pdbx_description
1 polymer ?
#
loop_
_entity_poly.entity_id
_entity_poly.type
_entity_poly.pdbx_seq_one_letter_code
_entity_poly.pdbx_strand_id
1 'polypeptide(L)'
;MATYHRLRADERTGEPTNHARNYVRPELAERIGLDDLARWPMTKVLRDVVGVRIGRITDTVEARLADPETARLLQVPLLSPILHYTGVTYDEDGQVLDVAVIHYRGDRFSFTVTLDAD
;
A
#
# COMPACT_ATOMS: atom_id res chain seq x y z
N MET A 1 -12.37 -11.52 6.62
CA MET A 1 -11.30 -10.65 6.08
C MET A 1 -11.83 -9.24 6.04
N ALA A 2 -11.12 -8.27 6.59
CA ALA A 2 -11.46 -6.85 6.46
C ALA A 2 -10.67 -6.22 5.31
N THR A 3 -11.28 -5.23 4.65
CA THR A 3 -10.66 -4.55 3.51
C THR A 3 -10.70 -3.05 3.70
N TYR A 4 -9.55 -2.41 3.49
CA TYR A 4 -9.43 -0.94 3.50
C TYR A 4 -9.06 -0.47 2.10
N HIS A 5 -9.83 0.48 1.57
CA HIS A 5 -9.48 1.19 0.35
C HIS A 5 -9.01 2.59 0.72
N ARG A 6 -7.80 2.95 0.29
CA ARG A 6 -7.15 4.19 0.67
C ARG A 6 -6.72 4.95 -0.57
N LEU A 7 -7.10 6.21 -0.67
CA LEU A 7 -6.60 7.14 -1.69
C LEU A 7 -5.65 8.12 -1.01
N ARG A 8 -4.46 8.30 -1.57
CA ARG A 8 -3.48 9.29 -1.12
C ARG A 8 -3.34 10.37 -2.17
N ALA A 9 -3.18 11.59 -1.69
CA ALA A 9 -2.90 12.76 -2.51
C ALA A 9 -1.65 13.47 -2.01
N ASP A 10 -0.99 14.20 -2.89
CA ASP A 10 0.08 15.12 -2.52
C ASP A 10 -0.52 16.27 -1.70
N GLU A 11 0.06 16.56 -0.53
CA GLU A 11 -0.51 17.53 0.43
C GLU A 11 -0.54 18.96 -0.10
N ARG A 12 0.36 19.30 -1.04
CA ARG A 12 0.47 20.66 -1.58
C ARG A 12 -0.47 20.91 -2.75
N THR A 13 -0.59 19.93 -3.64
CA THR A 13 -1.33 20.05 -4.90
C THR A 13 -2.72 19.43 -4.82
N GLY A 14 -2.96 18.53 -3.86
CA GLY A 14 -4.19 17.75 -3.76
C GLY A 14 -4.34 16.68 -4.84
N GLU A 15 -3.36 16.53 -5.73
CA GLU A 15 -3.42 15.53 -6.78
C GLU A 15 -3.25 14.12 -6.21
N PRO A 16 -4.03 13.13 -6.68
CA PRO A 16 -3.84 11.73 -6.28
C PRO A 16 -2.43 11.26 -6.59
N THR A 17 -1.82 10.49 -5.69
CA THR A 17 -0.49 9.90 -5.86
C THR A 17 -0.55 8.38 -5.96
N ASN A 18 -1.42 7.75 -5.16
CA ASN A 18 -1.68 6.33 -5.21
C ASN A 18 -3.06 5.98 -4.64
N HIS A 19 -3.55 4.80 -5.01
CA HIS A 19 -4.63 4.14 -4.29
C HIS A 19 -4.21 2.73 -3.88
N ALA A 20 -4.63 2.32 -2.69
CA ALA A 20 -4.23 1.08 -2.05
C ALA A 20 -5.44 0.29 -1.56
N ARG A 21 -5.40 -1.03 -1.72
CA ARG A 21 -6.28 -1.98 -1.03
C ARG A 21 -5.44 -2.80 -0.06
N ASN A 22 -5.84 -2.80 1.21
CA ASN A 22 -5.26 -3.67 2.23
C ASN A 22 -6.28 -4.75 2.61
N TYR A 23 -5.81 -5.98 2.72
CA TYR A 23 -6.60 -7.13 3.12
C TYR A 23 -6.00 -7.70 4.41
N VAL A 24 -6.73 -7.53 5.51
CA VAL A 24 -6.25 -7.90 6.84
C VAL A 24 -7.17 -8.90 7.51
N ARG A 25 -6.61 -9.64 8.45
CA ARG A 25 -7.39 -10.55 9.30
C ARG A 25 -8.33 -9.76 10.22
N PRO A 26 -9.59 -10.22 10.43
CA PRO A 26 -10.57 -9.51 11.25
C PRO A 26 -10.06 -9.12 12.66
N GLU A 27 -9.36 -10.03 13.32
CA GLU A 27 -8.78 -9.84 14.66
C GLU A 27 -7.77 -8.69 14.74
N LEU A 28 -7.10 -8.36 13.62
CA LEU A 28 -6.22 -7.20 13.52
C LEU A 28 -7.04 -5.94 13.20
N ALA A 29 -8.02 -6.07 12.32
CA ALA A 29 -8.89 -4.98 11.88
C ALA A 29 -9.67 -4.33 13.03
N GLU A 30 -10.08 -5.11 14.02
CA GLU A 30 -10.77 -4.63 15.23
C GLU A 30 -9.95 -3.59 16.01
N ARG A 31 -8.64 -3.56 15.81
CA ARG A 31 -7.69 -2.68 16.50
C ARG A 31 -7.14 -1.57 15.61
N ILE A 32 -7.62 -1.46 14.37
CA ILE A 32 -7.17 -0.48 13.39
C ILE A 32 -8.18 0.67 13.32
N GLY A 33 -7.76 1.87 13.74
CA GLY A 33 -8.52 3.11 13.54
C GLY A 33 -8.39 3.64 12.11
N LEU A 34 -9.48 4.19 11.56
CA LEU A 34 -9.44 4.83 10.23
C LEU A 34 -8.57 6.09 10.24
N ASP A 35 -8.52 6.84 11.34
CA ASP A 35 -7.68 8.03 11.48
C ASP A 35 -6.18 7.68 11.45
N ASP A 36 -5.80 6.52 12.01
CA ASP A 36 -4.42 6.03 11.93
C ASP A 36 -4.06 5.70 10.48
N LEU A 37 -4.97 5.06 9.74
CA LEU A 37 -4.78 4.78 8.32
C LEU A 37 -4.81 6.03 7.45
N ALA A 38 -5.50 7.09 7.88
CA ALA A 38 -5.46 8.40 7.23
C ALA A 38 -4.13 9.12 7.49
N ARG A 39 -3.39 8.78 8.55
CA ARG A 39 -2.11 9.41 8.87
C ARG A 39 -0.88 8.59 8.42
N TRP A 40 -0.95 7.27 8.51
CA TRP A 40 0.21 6.39 8.41
C TRP A 40 0.04 5.24 7.40
N PRO A 41 1.15 4.66 6.88
CA PRO A 41 1.10 3.43 6.09
C PRO A 41 0.65 2.23 6.94
N MET A 42 0.02 1.23 6.31
CA MET A 42 -0.55 0.06 7.01
C MET A 42 0.50 -0.66 7.88
N THR A 43 1.71 -0.85 7.36
CA THR A 43 2.83 -1.48 8.11
C THR A 43 3.17 -0.75 9.40
N LYS A 44 3.09 0.59 9.41
CA LYS A 44 3.29 1.40 10.62
C LYS A 44 2.14 1.23 11.61
N VAL A 45 0.89 1.23 11.13
CA VAL A 45 -0.28 1.00 11.99
C VAL A 45 -0.23 -0.40 12.63
N LEU A 46 0.08 -1.43 11.84
CA LEU A 46 0.23 -2.80 12.35
C LEU A 46 1.28 -2.87 13.46
N ARG A 47 2.47 -2.30 13.23
CA ARG A 47 3.56 -2.36 14.20
C ARG A 47 3.31 -1.49 15.43
N ASP A 48 2.93 -0.23 15.24
CA ASP A 48 2.96 0.78 16.31
C ASP A 48 1.61 0.93 17.04
N VAL A 49 0.49 0.64 16.37
CA VAL A 49 -0.87 0.76 16.95
C VAL A 49 -1.43 -0.61 17.32
N VAL A 50 -1.39 -1.57 16.39
CA VAL A 50 -1.85 -2.95 16.65
C VAL A 50 -0.79 -3.73 17.45
N GLY A 51 0.48 -3.31 17.46
CA GLY A 51 1.52 -3.94 18.26
C GLY A 51 1.91 -5.33 17.78
N VAL A 52 1.69 -5.67 16.50
CA VAL A 52 2.19 -6.94 15.93
C VAL A 52 3.67 -6.81 15.57
N ARG A 53 4.42 -7.90 15.79
CA ARG A 53 5.82 -7.98 15.36
C ARG A 53 5.87 -8.47 13.93
N ILE A 54 6.43 -7.66 13.04
CA ILE A 54 6.59 -7.99 11.63
C ILE A 54 7.95 -8.70 11.48
N GLY A 55 7.93 -9.94 11.00
CA GLY A 55 9.14 -10.73 10.76
C GLY A 55 9.66 -10.59 9.34
N ARG A 56 8.77 -10.48 8.35
CA ARG A 56 9.15 -10.41 6.93
C ARG A 56 8.12 -9.65 6.12
N ILE A 57 8.59 -8.91 5.12
CA ILE A 57 7.76 -8.30 4.07
C ILE A 57 8.29 -8.77 2.73
N THR A 58 7.38 -9.18 1.83
CA THR A 58 7.72 -9.53 0.45
C THR A 58 6.96 -8.62 -0.49
N ASP A 59 7.73 -7.83 -1.24
CA ASP A 59 7.20 -6.81 -2.15
C ASP A 59 7.51 -7.18 -3.59
N THR A 60 6.51 -7.03 -4.45
CA THR A 60 6.62 -7.19 -5.90
C THR A 60 6.15 -5.90 -6.56
N VAL A 61 6.95 -5.37 -7.48
CA VAL A 61 6.66 -4.14 -8.22
C VAL A 61 6.67 -4.45 -9.72
N GLU A 62 5.62 -4.04 -10.41
CA GLU A 62 5.44 -4.27 -11.84
C GLU A 62 5.01 -2.99 -12.53
N ALA A 63 5.50 -2.75 -13.75
CA ALA A 63 4.93 -1.74 -14.63
C ALA A 63 3.63 -2.29 -15.23
N ARG A 64 2.53 -1.53 -15.12
CA ARG A 64 1.23 -1.88 -15.72
C ARG A 64 0.58 -0.65 -16.36
N LEU A 65 -0.45 -0.88 -17.15
CA LEU A 65 -1.33 0.17 -17.65
C LEU A 65 -2.51 0.34 -16.70
N ALA A 66 -2.89 1.59 -16.43
CA ALA A 66 -4.04 1.89 -15.59
C ALA A 66 -5.34 1.37 -16.21
N ASP A 67 -6.06 0.54 -15.45
CA ASP A 67 -7.44 0.15 -15.75
C ASP A 67 -8.42 1.33 -15.53
N PRO A 68 -9.69 1.23 -15.94
CA PRO A 68 -10.65 2.32 -15.81
C PRO A 68 -10.85 2.82 -14.37
N GLU A 69 -10.84 1.93 -13.38
CA GLU A 69 -11.02 2.31 -11.98
C GLU A 69 -9.80 3.10 -11.48
N THR A 70 -8.61 2.60 -11.75
CA THR A 70 -7.33 3.21 -11.37
C THR A 70 -7.12 4.55 -12.06
N ALA A 71 -7.38 4.62 -13.36
CA ALA A 71 -7.28 5.87 -14.12
C ALA A 71 -8.19 6.96 -13.53
N ARG A 72 -9.43 6.60 -13.18
CA ARG A 72 -10.39 7.50 -12.53
C ARG A 72 -9.94 7.92 -11.13
N LEU A 73 -9.51 6.99 -10.29
CA LEU A 73 -9.07 7.28 -8.91
C LEU A 73 -7.80 8.14 -8.89
N LEU A 74 -6.86 7.87 -9.79
CA LEU A 74 -5.59 8.59 -9.88
C LEU A 74 -5.67 9.86 -10.72
N GLN A 75 -6.80 10.12 -11.36
CA GLN A 75 -7.02 11.26 -12.27
C GLN A 75 -5.96 11.33 -13.39
N VAL A 76 -5.67 10.17 -13.98
CA VAL A 76 -4.75 10.04 -15.13
C VAL A 76 -5.51 9.53 -16.35
N PRO A 77 -5.01 9.77 -17.58
CA PRO A 77 -5.60 9.16 -18.78
C PRO A 77 -5.69 7.64 -18.68
N LEU A 78 -6.70 7.05 -19.32
CA LEU A 78 -6.82 5.60 -19.44
C LEU A 78 -5.56 5.02 -20.10
N LEU A 79 -5.12 3.85 -19.65
CA LEU A 79 -3.87 3.20 -20.07
C LEU A 79 -2.59 4.00 -19.74
N SER A 80 -2.64 4.97 -18.83
CA SER A 80 -1.41 5.60 -18.33
C SER A 80 -0.51 4.57 -17.66
N PRO A 81 0.82 4.64 -17.84
CA PRO A 81 1.75 3.80 -17.10
C PRO A 81 1.65 4.04 -15.60
N ILE A 82 1.58 2.95 -14.84
CA ILE A 82 1.55 2.94 -13.38
C ILE A 82 2.53 1.91 -12.83
N LEU A 83 2.88 2.08 -11.56
CA LEU A 83 3.56 1.04 -10.80
C LEU A 83 2.54 0.28 -9.96
N HIS A 84 2.36 -1.00 -10.26
CA HIS A 84 1.56 -1.94 -9.50
C HIS A 84 2.44 -2.62 -8.45
N TYR A 85 2.13 -2.38 -7.18
CA TYR A 85 2.83 -2.94 -6.04
C TYR A 85 1.93 -3.96 -5.35
N THR A 86 2.48 -5.15 -5.08
CA THR A 86 1.87 -6.15 -4.20
C THR A 86 2.82 -6.42 -3.04
N GLY A 87 2.37 -6.19 -1.81
CA GLY A 87 3.14 -6.45 -0.60
C GLY A 87 2.44 -7.48 0.27
N VAL A 88 3.17 -8.48 0.77
CA VAL A 88 2.67 -9.43 1.78
C VAL A 88 3.50 -9.29 3.04
N THR A 89 2.84 -8.92 4.13
CA THR A 89 3.46 -8.73 5.45
C THR A 89 3.20 -9.95 6.32
N TYR A 90 4.26 -10.50 6.92
CA TYR A 90 4.23 -11.68 7.77
C TYR A 90 4.73 -11.34 9.18
N ASP A 91 4.19 -12.01 10.19
CA ASP A 91 4.75 -11.98 11.55
C ASP A 91 6.01 -12.87 11.68
N GLU A 92 6.57 -12.94 12.89
CA GLU A 92 7.75 -13.75 13.22
C GLU A 92 7.50 -15.26 13.06
N ASP A 93 6.25 -15.71 13.15
CA ASP A 93 5.83 -17.11 12.98
C ASP A 93 5.43 -17.43 11.53
N GLY A 94 5.57 -16.47 10.62
CA GLY A 94 5.25 -16.61 9.20
C GLY A 94 3.77 -16.53 8.85
N GLN A 95 2.90 -16.10 9.76
CA GLN A 95 1.49 -15.85 9.46
C GLN A 95 1.31 -14.52 8.71
N VAL A 96 0.43 -14.52 7.70
CA VAL A 96 0.10 -13.29 6.96
C VAL A 96 -0.70 -12.34 7.85
N LEU A 97 -0.19 -11.12 7.99
CA LEU A 97 -0.79 -9.99 8.70
C LEU A 97 -1.61 -9.09 7.76
N ASP A 98 -1.04 -8.77 6.58
CA ASP A 98 -1.64 -7.90 5.57
C ASP A 98 -1.19 -8.30 4.16
N VAL A 99 -2.11 -8.17 3.21
CA VAL A 99 -1.81 -8.15 1.77
C VAL A 99 -2.19 -6.78 1.24
N ALA A 100 -1.20 -6.04 0.74
CA ALA A 100 -1.37 -4.72 0.13
C ALA A 100 -1.31 -4.82 -1.39
N VAL A 101 -2.27 -4.21 -2.07
CA VAL A 101 -2.23 -3.94 -3.52
C VAL A 101 -2.28 -2.44 -3.70
N ILE A 102 -1.22 -1.84 -4.25
CA ILE A 102 -1.09 -0.39 -4.38
C ILE A 102 -0.79 -0.04 -5.83
N HIS A 103 -1.50 0.95 -6.37
CA HIS A 103 -1.26 1.49 -7.69
C HIS A 103 -0.75 2.91 -7.55
N TYR A 104 0.51 3.11 -7.91
CA TYR A 104 1.16 4.43 -7.90
C TYR A 104 1.14 5.04 -9.29
N ARG A 105 0.93 6.35 -9.35
CA ARG A 105 1.13 7.14 -10.56
C ARG A 105 2.59 7.05 -11.03
N GLY A 106 2.80 6.60 -12.27
CA GLY A 106 4.14 6.48 -12.85
C GLY A 106 4.85 7.82 -13.05
N ASP A 107 4.10 8.92 -13.17
CA ASP A 107 4.64 10.29 -13.31
C ASP A 107 4.95 10.98 -11.97
N ARG A 108 4.64 10.33 -10.84
CA ARG A 108 4.79 10.91 -9.49
C ARG A 108 5.50 10.01 -8.49
N PHE A 109 5.81 8.76 -8.84
CA PHE A 109 6.42 7.80 -7.93
C PHE A 109 7.63 7.12 -8.56
N SER A 110 8.70 7.03 -7.76
CA SER A 110 9.90 6.25 -8.08
C SER A 110 10.16 5.26 -6.95
N PHE A 111 10.53 4.03 -7.29
CA PHE A 111 10.98 3.03 -6.34
C PHE A 111 12.49 2.85 -6.48
N THR A 112 13.21 2.92 -5.36
CA THR A 112 14.67 2.80 -5.34
C THR A 112 15.06 1.83 -4.24
N VAL A 113 15.94 0.89 -4.56
CA VAL A 113 16.56 -0.03 -3.62
C VAL A 113 18.07 0.11 -3.77
N THR A 114 18.75 0.30 -2.65
CA THR A 114 20.22 0.22 -2.58
C THR A 114 20.57 -1.12 -1.99
N LEU A 115 21.45 -1.85 -2.66
CA LEU A 115 22.05 -3.07 -2.16
C LEU A 115 23.55 -2.86 -2.09
N ASP A 116 24.12 -3.10 -0.92
CA ASP A 116 25.57 -3.20 -0.79
C ASP A 116 25.98 -4.57 -1.34
N ALA A 117 26.88 -4.56 -2.32
CA ALA A 117 27.53 -5.79 -2.80
C ALA A 117 28.81 -5.95 -1.97
N ASP A 118 28.85 -6.98 -1.13
CA ASP A 118 30.12 -7.47 -0.56
C ASP A 118 31.04 -8.02 -1.66
#